data_AF-A0A536RM53-F1
#
_entry.id   AF-A0A536RM53-F1
#
_cell.length_a   1.000
_cell.length_b   1.000
_cell.length_c   1.000
_cell.angle_alpha   90.00
_cell.angle_beta   90.00
_cell.angle_gamma   90.00
#
_symmetry.space_group_name_H-M   'P 1'
#
loop_
_entity.id
_entity.type
_entity.pdbx_description
1 polymer ?
#
loop_
_entity_poly.entity_id
_entity_poly.type
_entity_poly.pdbx_seq_one_letter_code
_entity_poly.pdbx_strand_id
1 'polypeptide(L)'
;MSSVQPVLASQRVQFQQTFSEVWAQSSSQAATTSHIIWYDKASPGMFNDNIHVLNPGTTAATVTVSLPGAATQTLTVQAGGEAYATFPQGTMGGPVTVTSSQAVLASQRVQCYNSFNEIWAS
;
A
#
# COMPACT_ATOMS: atom_id res chain seq x y z
N MET A 1 -16.89 1.35 -23.35
CA MET A 1 -17.61 2.63 -23.16
C MET A 1 -16.93 3.37 -22.03
N SER A 2 -16.33 4.53 -22.29
CA SER A 2 -15.78 5.41 -21.25
C SER A 2 -16.81 6.48 -20.91
N SER A 3 -17.00 6.78 -19.62
CA SER A 3 -17.84 7.89 -19.19
C SER A 3 -17.28 9.22 -19.71
N VAL A 4 -18.15 10.13 -20.15
CA VAL A 4 -17.80 11.51 -20.53
C VAL A 4 -17.91 12.50 -19.36
N GLN A 5 -18.40 12.05 -18.20
CA GLN A 5 -18.50 12.85 -16.98
C GLN A 5 -17.55 12.30 -15.91
N PRO A 6 -16.85 13.16 -15.13
CA PRO A 6 -16.02 12.72 -14.03
C PRO A 6 -16.84 11.93 -13.00
N VAL A 7 -16.34 10.76 -12.62
CA VAL A 7 -16.92 9.92 -11.56
C VAL A 7 -15.90 9.79 -10.45
N LEU A 8 -16.31 10.09 -9.21
CA LEU A 8 -15.54 9.75 -8.03
C LEU A 8 -15.81 8.29 -7.68
N ALA A 9 -14.76 7.49 -7.65
CA ALA A 9 -14.85 6.10 -7.21
C ALA A 9 -14.21 5.98 -5.81
N SER A 10 -14.83 5.18 -4.95
CA SER A 10 -14.25 4.71 -3.70
C SER A 10 -14.31 3.19 -3.64
N GLN A 11 -13.41 2.61 -2.86
CA GLN A 11 -13.53 1.23 -2.40
C GLN A 11 -14.08 1.26 -0.99
N ARG A 12 -15.15 0.50 -0.75
CA ARG A 12 -15.65 0.20 0.59
C ARG A 12 -15.47 -1.29 0.89
N VAL A 13 -14.83 -1.59 2.01
CA VAL A 13 -14.69 -2.95 2.54
C VAL A 13 -15.49 -3.05 3.83
N GLN A 14 -16.44 -3.98 3.89
CA GLN A 14 -17.06 -4.43 5.13
C GLN A 14 -16.40 -5.73 5.55
N PHE A 15 -15.80 -5.74 6.74
CA PHE A 15 -15.12 -6.91 7.28
C PHE A 15 -15.57 -7.15 8.72
N GLN A 16 -16.30 -8.24 8.92
CA GLN A 16 -16.99 -8.54 10.16
C GLN A 16 -17.83 -7.35 10.66
N GLN A 17 -17.45 -6.73 11.78
CA GLN A 17 -18.17 -5.61 12.38
C GLN A 17 -17.51 -4.25 12.10
N THR A 18 -16.61 -4.20 11.11
CA THR A 18 -15.87 -2.98 10.75
C THR A 18 -16.10 -2.61 9.28
N PHE A 19 -15.95 -1.32 8.98
CA PHE A 19 -15.93 -0.82 7.61
C PHE A 19 -14.68 0.06 7.39
N SER A 20 -14.13 0.02 6.19
CA SER A 20 -13.07 0.92 5.71
C SER A 20 -13.46 1.44 4.33
N GLU A 21 -13.23 2.73 4.07
CA GLU A 21 -13.52 3.37 2.80
C GLU A 21 -12.35 4.25 2.35
N VAL A 22 -11.89 4.03 1.12
CA VAL A 22 -10.74 4.72 0.54
C VAL A 22 -11.13 5.26 -0.83
N TRP A 23 -10.80 6.51 -1.11
CA TRP A 23 -11.00 7.10 -2.45
C TRP A 23 -10.04 6.48 -3.45
N ALA A 24 -10.49 6.24 -4.69
CA ALA A 24 -9.59 5.84 -5.75
C ALA A 24 -8.53 6.94 -5.99
N GLN A 25 -7.27 6.53 -6.17
CA GLN A 25 -6.23 7.42 -6.67
C GLN A 25 -6.09 7.31 -8.18
N SER A 26 -5.87 8.46 -8.82
CA SER A 26 -5.50 8.56 -10.22
C SER A 26 -3.99 8.39 -10.41
N SER A 27 -3.57 8.08 -11.63
CA SER A 27 -2.14 7.92 -11.96
C SER A 27 -1.31 9.18 -11.72
N SER A 28 -1.92 10.38 -11.70
CA SER A 28 -1.21 11.63 -11.40
C SER A 28 -0.83 11.78 -9.93
N GLN A 29 -1.38 10.95 -9.04
CA GLN A 29 -1.03 10.91 -7.62
C GLN A 29 0.11 9.91 -7.33
N ALA A 30 0.57 9.18 -8.36
CA ALA A 30 1.68 8.25 -8.23
C ALA A 30 2.99 9.01 -7.99
N ALA A 31 3.84 8.47 -7.13
CA ALA A 31 5.10 9.08 -6.74
C ALA A 31 6.25 8.07 -6.82
N THR A 32 7.47 8.57 -6.98
CA THR A 32 8.69 7.73 -6.89
C THR A 32 9.13 7.52 -5.45
N THR A 33 8.63 8.33 -4.52
CA THR A 33 8.87 8.20 -3.08
C THR A 33 7.57 8.45 -2.33
N SER A 34 7.23 7.57 -1.40
CA SER A 34 6.09 7.74 -0.48
C SER A 34 6.42 7.17 0.89
N HIS A 35 5.70 7.64 1.91
CA HIS A 35 5.91 7.24 3.29
C HIS A 35 4.62 6.71 3.94
N ILE A 36 4.81 5.71 4.80
CA ILE A 36 3.79 5.25 5.76
C ILE A 36 4.39 5.46 7.15
N ILE A 37 3.68 6.19 8.01
CA ILE A 37 4.27 6.68 9.26
C ILE A 37 4.57 5.57 10.29
N TRP A 38 3.89 4.43 10.20
CA TRP A 38 4.01 3.33 11.14
C TRP A 38 3.67 1.99 10.51
N TYR A 39 4.39 0.95 10.90
CA TYR A 39 4.17 -0.44 10.55
C TYR A 39 4.16 -1.29 11.81
N ASP A 40 3.28 -2.28 11.86
CA ASP A 40 3.21 -3.24 12.96
C ASP A 40 2.85 -4.63 12.43
N LYS A 41 3.71 -5.60 12.68
CA LYS A 41 3.42 -7.04 12.55
C LYS A 41 3.97 -7.80 13.76
N ALA A 42 3.95 -7.15 14.91
CA ALA A 42 4.49 -7.63 16.17
C ALA A 42 3.44 -7.64 17.27
N SER A 43 2.50 -6.69 17.27
CA SER A 43 1.46 -6.59 18.28
C SER A 43 0.50 -7.79 18.25
N PRO A 44 0.01 -8.24 19.43
CA PRO A 44 -1.01 -9.29 19.50
C PRO A 44 -2.25 -8.95 18.68
N GLY A 45 -2.71 -9.93 17.88
CA GLY A 45 -3.87 -9.79 17.00
C GLY A 45 -3.57 -9.09 15.67
N MET A 46 -2.35 -8.59 15.46
CA MET A 46 -1.95 -8.04 14.17
C MET A 46 -1.63 -9.17 13.18
N PHE A 47 -2.59 -9.46 12.29
CA PHE A 47 -2.48 -10.56 11.33
C PHE A 47 -1.71 -10.14 10.08
N ASN A 48 -2.02 -8.95 9.56
CA ASN A 48 -1.34 -8.40 8.40
C ASN A 48 -1.15 -6.90 8.55
N ASP A 49 0.03 -6.46 8.15
CA ASP A 49 0.32 -5.09 7.79
C ASP A 49 1.14 -5.19 6.49
N ASN A 50 0.54 -4.78 5.39
CA ASN A 50 1.08 -4.98 4.05
C ASN A 50 1.18 -3.64 3.33
N ILE A 51 2.29 -3.44 2.63
CA ILE A 51 2.50 -2.28 1.78
C ILE A 51 2.17 -2.71 0.35
N HIS A 52 0.99 -2.36 -0.11
CA HIS A 52 0.55 -2.59 -1.48
C HIS A 52 1.12 -1.52 -2.40
N VAL A 53 1.53 -1.93 -3.60
CA VAL A 53 2.11 -1.05 -4.60
C VAL A 53 1.49 -1.37 -5.96
N LEU A 54 0.91 -0.35 -6.59
CA LEU A 54 0.34 -0.37 -7.92
C LEU A 54 1.20 0.48 -8.85
N ASN A 55 1.56 -0.08 -10.00
CA ASN A 55 2.26 0.64 -11.06
C ASN A 55 1.26 1.04 -12.15
N PRO A 56 0.76 2.29 -12.17
CA PRO A 56 -0.16 2.75 -13.20
C PRO A 56 0.54 3.03 -14.55
N GLY A 57 1.86 2.92 -14.61
CA GLY A 57 2.65 3.19 -15.81
C GLY A 57 2.67 2.05 -16.81
N THR A 58 3.38 2.28 -17.92
CA THR A 58 3.51 1.35 -19.05
C THR A 58 4.82 0.55 -19.07
N THR A 59 5.70 0.77 -18.08
CA THR A 59 6.99 0.08 -17.93
C THR A 59 7.08 -0.53 -16.54
N ALA A 60 7.77 -1.66 -16.39
CA ALA A 60 7.99 -2.27 -15.08
C ALA A 60 8.74 -1.32 -14.12
N ALA A 61 8.34 -1.37 -12.84
CA ALA A 61 8.93 -0.61 -11.75
C ALA A 61 9.70 -1.53 -10.81
N THR A 62 10.91 -1.13 -10.42
CA THR A 62 11.65 -1.74 -9.31
C THR A 62 11.40 -0.88 -8.08
N VAL A 63 10.76 -1.47 -7.07
CA VAL A 63 10.31 -0.79 -5.86
C VAL A 63 11.08 -1.32 -4.66
N THR A 64 11.55 -0.43 -3.80
CA THR A 64 12.25 -0.72 -2.56
C THR A 64 11.40 -0.22 -1.40
N VAL A 65 11.03 -1.11 -0.49
CA VAL A 65 10.26 -0.82 0.72
C VAL A 65 11.17 -1.04 1.93
N SER A 66 11.53 0.04 2.61
CA SER A 66 12.47 0.03 3.73
C SER A 66 11.80 0.43 5.04
N LEU A 67 12.15 -0.25 6.12
CA LEU A 67 11.73 0.05 7.49
C LEU A 67 12.98 0.01 8.40
N PRO A 68 13.27 1.05 9.19
CA PRO A 68 14.42 1.04 10.09
C PRO A 68 14.42 -0.18 11.01
N GLY A 69 15.56 -0.86 11.10
CA GLY A 69 15.72 -2.07 11.92
C GLY A 69 15.20 -3.36 11.29
N ALA A 70 14.66 -3.32 10.06
CA ALA A 70 14.22 -4.51 9.32
C ALA A 70 14.95 -4.66 7.99
N ALA A 71 14.99 -5.89 7.46
CA ALA A 71 15.53 -6.14 6.13
C ALA A 71 14.63 -5.50 5.07
N THR A 72 15.23 -4.72 4.17
CA THR A 72 14.56 -4.08 3.04
C THR A 72 13.88 -5.11 2.14
N GLN A 73 12.67 -4.80 1.68
CA GLN A 73 11.93 -5.59 0.69
C GLN A 73 12.07 -4.96 -0.69
N THR A 74 12.21 -5.79 -1.73
CA THR A 74 12.27 -5.34 -3.13
C THR A 74 11.18 -6.03 -3.94
N LEU A 75 10.45 -5.25 -4.73
CA LEU A 75 9.39 -5.72 -5.61
C LEU A 75 9.73 -5.36 -7.05
N THR A 76 9.37 -6.22 -8.00
CA THR A 76 9.25 -5.87 -9.40
C THR A 76 7.78 -5.81 -9.76
N VAL A 77 7.27 -4.62 -10.05
CA VAL A 77 5.86 -4.38 -10.37
C VAL A 77 5.72 -4.12 -11.86
N GLN A 78 5.11 -5.06 -12.59
CA GLN A 78 4.93 -4.94 -14.04
C GLN A 78 4.05 -3.72 -14.38
N ALA A 79 4.09 -3.30 -15.64
CA ALA A 79 3.22 -2.24 -16.16
C ALA A 79 1.74 -2.57 -15.91
N GLY A 80 0.98 -1.61 -15.36
CA GLY A 80 -0.42 -1.82 -14.95
C GLY A 80 -0.63 -2.87 -13.86
N GLY A 81 0.45 -3.38 -13.25
CA GLY A 81 0.43 -4.47 -12.29
C GLY A 81 0.49 -3.99 -10.84
N GLU A 82 0.25 -4.94 -9.93
CA GLU A 82 0.29 -4.73 -8.49
C GLU A 82 1.17 -5.80 -7.82
N ALA A 83 1.77 -5.43 -6.69
CA ALA A 83 2.46 -6.33 -5.78
C ALA A 83 2.34 -5.80 -4.36
N TYR A 84 2.78 -6.58 -3.37
CA TYR A 84 2.86 -6.10 -1.99
C TYR A 84 4.14 -6.57 -1.31
N ALA A 85 4.60 -5.76 -0.35
CA ALA A 85 5.66 -6.11 0.58
C ALA A 85 5.10 -6.32 1.98
N THR A 86 5.75 -7.18 2.75
CA THR A 86 5.51 -7.34 4.19
C THR A 86 6.84 -7.64 4.87
N PHE A 87 7.01 -7.15 6.10
CA PHE A 87 8.16 -7.50 6.92
C PHE A 87 7.88 -8.77 7.75
N PRO A 88 8.91 -9.46 8.27
CA PRO A 88 8.74 -10.64 9.11
C PRO A 88 7.89 -10.37 10.36
N GLN A 89 7.25 -11.42 10.89
CA GLN A 89 6.57 -11.37 12.19
C GLN A 89 7.53 -10.86 13.28
N GLY A 90 7.02 -10.04 14.21
CA GLY A 90 7.81 -9.42 15.26
C GLY A 90 8.45 -8.08 14.86
N THR A 91 8.17 -7.59 13.65
CA THR A 91 8.64 -6.29 13.18
C THR A 91 7.62 -5.19 13.48
N MET A 92 8.06 -4.07 14.05
CA MET A 92 7.26 -2.85 14.19
C MET A 92 8.16 -1.62 14.14
N GLY A 93 7.62 -0.46 13.76
CA GLY A 93 8.35 0.80 13.74
C GLY A 93 7.90 1.74 12.63
N GLY A 94 8.69 2.77 12.35
CA GLY A 94 8.43 3.67 11.24
C GLY A 94 9.43 4.84 11.14
N PRO A 95 9.33 5.64 10.07
CA PRO A 95 8.41 5.45 8.94
C PRO A 95 8.88 4.31 8.02
N VAL A 96 7.93 3.68 7.33
CA VAL A 96 8.23 2.90 6.12
C VAL A 96 8.42 3.89 4.98
N THR A 97 9.48 3.68 4.20
CA THR A 97 9.75 4.44 2.99
C THR A 97 9.64 3.52 1.79
N VAL A 98 8.80 3.91 0.83
CA VAL A 98 8.68 3.27 -0.49
C VAL A 98 9.41 4.15 -1.48
N THR A 99 10.41 3.60 -2.17
CA THR A 99 11.09 4.25 -3.30
C THR A 99 10.96 3.39 -4.55
N SER A 100 10.85 4.01 -5.73
CA SER A 100 10.58 3.29 -6.97
C SER A 100 11.28 3.92 -8.17
N SER A 101 11.68 3.07 -9.12
CA SER A 101 12.24 3.51 -10.41
C SER A 101 11.22 4.15 -11.35
N GLN A 102 9.93 3.98 -11.09
CA GLN A 102 8.80 4.60 -11.80
C GLN A 102 7.80 5.18 -10.78
N ALA A 103 6.95 6.12 -11.17
CA ALA A 103 5.89 6.60 -10.30
C ALA A 103 4.89 5.47 -9.99
N VAL A 104 4.66 5.18 -8.72
CA VAL A 104 3.75 4.14 -8.23
C VAL A 104 2.76 4.71 -7.21
N LEU A 105 1.60 4.07 -7.09
CA LEU A 105 0.66 4.32 -6.00
C LEU A 105 0.95 3.30 -4.90
N ALA A 106 1.03 3.74 -3.65
CA ALA A 106 1.27 2.85 -2.52
C ALA A 106 0.20 3.03 -1.44
N SER A 107 -0.26 1.92 -0.86
CA SER A 107 -1.19 1.90 0.26
C SER A 107 -0.71 0.95 1.35
N GLN A 108 -1.13 1.22 2.59
CA GLN A 108 -1.00 0.31 3.71
C GLN A 108 -2.33 -0.39 3.93
N ARG A 109 -2.32 -1.72 3.94
CA ARG A 109 -3.48 -2.56 4.26
C ARG A 109 -3.21 -3.32 5.57
N VAL A 110 -4.06 -3.07 6.56
CA VAL A 110 -3.93 -3.61 7.92
C VAL A 110 -5.11 -4.51 8.25
N GLN A 111 -4.82 -5.65 8.87
CA GLN A 111 -5.80 -6.55 9.48
C GLN A 111 -5.39 -6.83 10.92
N CYS A 112 -6.20 -6.36 11.86
CA CYS A 112 -5.94 -6.50 13.29
C CYS A 112 -7.20 -7.06 13.98
N TYR A 113 -7.08 -8.23 14.61
CA TYR A 113 -8.23 -9.00 15.11
C TYR A 113 -9.32 -9.11 14.02
N ASN A 114 -10.49 -8.53 14.28
CA ASN A 114 -11.65 -8.57 13.39
C ASN A 114 -11.82 -7.27 12.60
N SER A 115 -10.77 -6.44 12.48
CA SER A 115 -10.79 -5.18 11.75
C SER A 115 -9.98 -5.23 10.46
N PHE A 116 -10.41 -4.44 9.48
CA PHE A 116 -9.70 -4.17 8.25
C PHE A 116 -9.57 -2.66 8.07
N ASN A 117 -8.41 -2.18 7.63
CA ASN A 117 -8.24 -0.81 7.18
C ASN A 117 -7.26 -0.70 6.02
N GLU A 118 -7.51 0.22 5.11
CA GLU A 118 -6.56 0.57 4.04
C GLU A 118 -6.42 2.10 3.92
N ILE A 119 -5.19 2.58 3.85
CA ILE A 119 -4.86 4.00 3.72
C ILE A 119 -3.79 4.22 2.65
N TRP A 120 -3.88 5.33 1.92
CA TRP A 120 -2.84 5.73 0.97
C TRP A 120 -1.58 6.21 1.68
N ALA A 121 -0.43 5.93 1.08
CA ALA A 121 0.83 6.55 1.46
C ALA A 121 0.90 8.00 0.96
N SER A 122 1.66 8.84 1.66
CA SER A 122 1.89 10.25 1.31
C SER A 122 3.27 10.48 0.70
#